data_AF-A0A820MNQ3-F1
#
_entry.id   AF-A0A820MNQ3-F1
#
_cell.length_a   1.000
_cell.length_b   1.000
_cell.length_c   1.000
_cell.angle_alpha   90.00
_cell.angle_beta   90.00
_cell.angle_gamma   90.00
#
_symmetry.space_group_name_H-M   'P 1'
#
loop_
_entity.id
_entity.type
_entity.pdbx_description
1 polymer ?
#
loop_
_entity_poly.entity_id
_entity_poly.type
_entity_poly.pdbx_seq_one_letter_code
_entity_poly.pdbx_strand_id
1 'polypeptide(L)'
;CEQASFKMTFITHTENNQKLIHELTGPDPGYITTSILTIGCAIMLLKENDRLPFKGGVFTPAVAFGRTSLMNYLDKEGISLTQK
;
A
#
# COMPACT_ATOMS: atom_id res chain seq x y z
N CYS A 1 -21.33 2.02 16.59
CA CYS A 1 -20.39 3.15 16.50
C CYS A 1 -19.73 3.11 15.15
N GLU A 2 -19.89 4.16 14.36
CA GLU A 2 -19.23 4.31 13.07
C GLU A 2 -17.71 4.37 13.33
N GLN A 3 -16.97 3.35 12.88
CA GLN A 3 -15.52 3.33 13.00
C GLN A 3 -14.97 4.36 12.02
N ALA A 4 -14.05 5.23 12.48
CA ALA A 4 -13.39 6.17 11.60
C ALA A 4 -12.73 5.40 10.44
N SER A 5 -12.91 5.88 9.22
CA SER A 5 -12.39 5.29 7.98
C SER A 5 -11.86 6.40 7.10
N PHE A 6 -10.85 6.11 6.27
CA PHE A 6 -10.40 7.05 5.25
C PHE A 6 -10.74 6.56 3.85
N LYS A 7 -10.85 7.53 2.95
CA LYS A 7 -10.92 7.34 1.52
C LYS A 7 -10.05 8.39 0.85
N MET A 8 -9.04 7.94 0.12
CA MET A 8 -8.12 8.80 -0.62
C MET A 8 -8.25 8.51 -2.12
N THR A 9 -8.43 9.56 -2.91
CA THR A 9 -8.59 9.44 -4.37
C THR A 9 -7.36 10.02 -5.05
N PHE A 10 -6.71 9.21 -5.86
CA PHE A 10 -5.63 9.63 -6.76
C PHE A 10 -6.19 9.86 -8.15
N ILE A 11 -5.84 10.99 -8.74
CA ILE A 11 -6.22 11.35 -10.10
C ILE A 11 -4.93 11.48 -10.91
N THR A 12 -4.82 10.69 -11.97
CA THR A 12 -3.66 10.72 -12.86
C THR A 12 -4.11 11.09 -14.27
N HIS A 13 -3.38 12.02 -14.89
CA HIS A 13 -3.57 12.41 -16.28
C HIS A 13 -2.49 11.75 -17.14
N THR A 14 -2.92 11.05 -18.17
CA THR A 14 -2.02 10.40 -19.15
C THR A 14 -1.71 11.34 -20.32
N GLU A 15 -0.68 11.03 -21.10
CA GLU A 15 -0.31 11.79 -22.30
C GLU A 15 -1.44 11.84 -23.34
N ASN A 16 -2.28 10.81 -23.40
CA ASN A 16 -3.46 10.75 -24.27
C ASN A 16 -4.68 11.48 -23.69
N ASN A 17 -4.48 12.33 -22.67
CA ASN A 17 -5.50 13.10 -21.96
C ASN A 17 -6.61 12.24 -21.32
N GLN A 18 -6.33 10.97 -21.04
CA GLN A 18 -7.21 10.09 -20.28
C GLN A 18 -6.98 10.30 -18.79
N LYS A 19 -8.08 10.32 -18.03
CA LYS A 19 -8.09 10.44 -16.57
C LYS A 19 -8.21 9.06 -15.95
N LEU A 20 -7.22 8.66 -15.17
CA LEU A 20 -7.26 7.45 -14.35
C LEU A 20 -7.61 7.85 -12.91
N ILE A 21 -8.55 7.15 -12.30
CA ILE A 21 -8.98 7.39 -10.92
C ILE A 21 -8.68 6.14 -10.10
N HIS A 22 -7.83 6.28 -9.09
CA HIS A 22 -7.59 5.22 -8.11
C HIS A 22 -8.13 5.65 -6.75
N GLU A 23 -8.78 4.73 -6.06
CA GLU A 23 -9.41 4.95 -4.76
C GLU A 23 -8.82 3.97 -3.74
N LEU A 24 -8.21 4.53 -2.69
CA LEU A 24 -7.68 3.81 -1.55
C LEU A 24 -8.62 4.00 -0.36
N THR A 25 -9.12 2.90 0.20
CA THR A 25 -10.00 2.91 1.38
C THR A 25 -9.41 2.09 2.50
N GLY A 26 -9.74 2.45 3.75
CA GLY A 26 -9.31 1.70 4.91
C GLY A 26 -9.89 2.22 6.22
N PRO A 27 -9.55 1.57 7.35
CA PRO A 27 -9.95 1.96 8.70
C PRO A 27 -9.25 3.27 9.12
N ASP A 28 -9.38 3.69 10.37
CA ASP A 28 -8.75 4.92 10.87
C ASP A 28 -7.30 5.09 10.37
N PRO A 29 -6.97 6.24 9.72
CA PRO A 29 -5.65 6.44 9.14
C PRO A 29 -4.55 6.71 10.17
N GLY A 30 -4.91 7.17 11.38
CA GLY A 30 -3.94 7.63 12.38
C GLY A 30 -3.30 6.51 13.20
N TYR A 31 -4.04 5.44 13.46
CA TYR A 31 -3.57 4.32 14.28
C TYR A 31 -3.72 2.98 13.58
N ILE A 32 -4.96 2.59 13.21
CA ILE A 32 -5.23 1.23 12.72
C ILE A 32 -4.48 0.99 11.41
N THR A 33 -4.66 1.87 10.43
CA THR A 33 -4.02 1.76 9.12
C THR A 33 -2.49 1.82 9.23
N THR A 34 -1.94 2.76 10.02
CA THR A 34 -0.49 2.88 10.23
C THR A 34 0.10 1.60 10.85
N SER A 35 -0.61 0.98 11.79
CA SER A 35 -0.18 -0.28 12.42
C SER A 35 -0.16 -1.42 11.40
N ILE A 36 -1.23 -1.57 10.62
CA ILE A 36 -1.33 -2.58 9.55
C ILE A 36 -0.19 -2.41 8.53
N LEU A 37 0.05 -1.18 8.07
CA LEU A 37 1.13 -0.87 7.12
C LEU A 37 2.51 -1.23 7.70
N THR A 38 2.78 -0.84 8.94
CA THR A 38 4.08 -1.09 9.59
C THR A 38 4.34 -2.58 9.75
N ILE A 39 3.33 -3.33 10.21
CA ILE A 39 3.41 -4.79 10.36
C ILE A 39 3.55 -5.46 8.98
N GLY A 40 2.76 -5.04 7.99
CA GLY A 40 2.87 -5.54 6.62
C GLY A 40 4.28 -5.37 6.06
N CYS A 41 4.87 -4.19 6.20
CA CYS A 41 6.26 -3.93 5.82
C CYS A 41 7.25 -4.87 6.52
N ALA A 42 7.12 -5.07 7.83
CA ALA A 42 7.98 -5.97 8.59
C ALA A 42 7.85 -7.43 8.14
N ILE A 43 6.63 -7.89 7.87
CA ILE A 43 6.37 -9.25 7.36
C ILE A 43 7.03 -9.43 5.98
N MET A 44 6.91 -8.45 5.08
CA MET A 44 7.54 -8.53 3.76
C MET A 44 9.06 -8.57 3.87
N LEU A 45 9.66 -7.74 4.72
CA LEU A 45 11.10 -7.74 4.95
C LEU A 45 11.61 -9.05 5.57
N LEU A 46 10.80 -9.72 6.40
CA LEU A 46 11.20 -10.98 7.01
C LEU A 46 11.01 -12.18 6.06
N LYS A 47 9.85 -12.26 5.41
CA LYS A 47 9.40 -13.45 4.66
C LYS A 47 9.69 -13.39 3.16
N GLU A 48 9.84 -12.20 2.59
CA GLU A 48 10.05 -11.97 1.16
C GLU A 48 11.35 -11.18 0.91
N ASN A 49 12.36 -11.33 1.77
CA ASN A 49 13.63 -10.62 1.65
C ASN A 49 14.37 -10.91 0.33
N ASP A 50 14.10 -12.06 -0.28
CA ASP A 50 14.63 -12.47 -1.58
C ASP A 50 14.11 -11.60 -2.73
N ARG A 51 13.00 -10.89 -2.51
CA ARG A 51 12.42 -9.95 -3.47
C ARG A 51 13.02 -8.56 -3.41
N LEU A 52 13.86 -8.28 -2.40
CA LEU A 52 14.61 -7.03 -2.34
C LEU A 52 15.66 -6.99 -3.46
N PRO A 53 15.87 -5.83 -4.10
CA PRO A 53 16.73 -5.74 -5.28
C PRO A 53 18.21 -5.96 -4.95
N PHE A 54 18.66 -5.65 -3.73
CA PHE A 54 20.05 -5.79 -3.29
C PHE A 54 20.12 -6.26 -1.83
N LYS A 55 21.24 -6.88 -1.44
CA LYS A 55 21.48 -7.30 -0.06
C LYS A 55 21.96 -6.11 0.79
N GLY A 56 21.01 -5.44 1.45
CA GLY A 56 21.27 -4.35 2.38
C GLY A 56 21.27 -2.95 1.75
N GLY A 57 21.37 -1.93 2.61
CA GLY A 57 21.25 -0.51 2.23
C GLY A 57 19.92 0.11 2.69
N VAL A 58 19.63 1.32 2.20
CA VAL A 58 18.38 2.05 2.48
C VAL A 58 17.54 2.06 1.21
N PHE A 59 16.30 1.62 1.32
CA PHE A 59 15.37 1.51 0.20
C PHE A 59 14.19 2.45 0.39
N THR A 60 13.73 3.06 -0.70
CA THR A 60 12.41 3.70 -0.71
C THR A 60 11.32 2.62 -0.72
N PRO A 61 10.12 2.89 -0.16
CA PRO A 61 9.04 1.90 -0.12
C PRO A 61 8.68 1.34 -1.49
N ALA A 62 8.67 2.17 -2.54
CA ALA A 62 8.38 1.74 -3.90
C ALA A 62 9.37 0.67 -4.39
N VAL A 63 10.65 0.81 -4.05
CA VAL A 63 11.70 -0.14 -4.44
C VAL A 63 11.67 -1.40 -3.54
N ALA A 64 11.47 -1.22 -2.24
CA ALA A 64 11.46 -2.33 -1.28
C ALA A 64 10.25 -3.26 -1.46
N PHE A 65 9.07 -2.70 -1.76
CA PHE A 65 7.80 -3.43 -1.75
C PHE A 65 7.15 -3.57 -3.13
N GLY A 66 7.68 -2.92 -4.17
CA GLY A 66 7.09 -2.95 -5.51
C GLY A 66 7.02 -4.36 -6.13
N ARG A 67 7.83 -5.30 -5.65
CA ARG A 67 7.83 -6.71 -6.09
C ARG A 67 7.28 -7.68 -5.03
N THR A 68 6.83 -7.19 -3.88
CA THR A 68 6.36 -8.04 -2.78
C THR A 68 4.85 -8.27 -2.86
N SER A 69 4.32 -9.16 -2.02
CA SER A 69 2.87 -9.38 -1.91
C SER A 69 2.15 -8.38 -1.00
N LEU A 70 2.78 -7.24 -0.68
CA LEU A 70 2.27 -6.27 0.30
C LEU A 70 0.83 -5.84 -0.01
N MET A 71 0.51 -5.51 -1.26
CA MET A 71 -0.85 -5.08 -1.62
C MET A 71 -1.90 -6.17 -1.36
N ASN A 72 -1.57 -7.45 -1.55
CA ASN A 72 -2.47 -8.56 -1.26
C ASN A 72 -2.67 -8.75 0.26
N TYR A 73 -1.63 -8.48 1.05
CA TYR A 73 -1.73 -8.48 2.51
C TYR A 73 -2.63 -7.33 2.98
N LEU A 74 -2.41 -6.11 2.47
CA LEU A 74 -3.19 -4.94 2.83
C LEU A 74 -4.68 -5.10 2.51
N ASP A 75 -5.00 -5.67 1.34
CA ASP A 75 -6.38 -5.95 0.94
C ASP A 75 -7.09 -6.90 1.93
N LYS A 76 -6.40 -7.95 2.37
CA LYS A 76 -6.92 -8.90 3.39
C LYS A 76 -7.13 -8.25 4.76
N GLU A 77 -6.30 -7.28 5.12
CA GLU A 77 -6.40 -6.53 6.37
C GLU A 77 -7.34 -5.31 6.28
N GLY A 78 -8.08 -5.17 5.17
CA GLY A 78 -9.13 -4.16 5.01
C GLY A 78 -8.65 -2.81 4.46
N ILE A 79 -7.47 -2.75 3.84
CA ILE A 79 -6.97 -1.60 3.08
C ILE A 79 -7.01 -1.95 1.59
N SER A 80 -7.98 -1.40 0.86
CA SER A 80 -8.28 -1.77 -0.52
C SER A 80 -7.92 -0.65 -1.49
N LEU A 81 -7.25 -0.99 -2.59
CA LEU A 81 -6.97 -0.09 -3.71
C LEU A 81 -7.79 -0.53 -4.93
N THR A 82 -8.69 0.33 -5.38
CA THR A 82 -9.53 0.09 -6.56
C THR A 82 -9.22 1.10 -7.66
N GLN A 83 -9.31 0.67 -8.92
CA GLN A 83 -9.27 1.56 -10.08
C GLN A 83 -10.70 1.73 -10.60
N LYS A 84 -11.09 2.98 -10.90
CA LYS A 84 -12.38 3.34 -11.47
C LYS A 84 -12.22 3.94 -12.86
#